data_AF-B6K2H1-F1
#
_entry.id   AF-B6K2H1-F1
#
_cell.length_a   1.000
_cell.length_b   1.000
_cell.length_c   1.000
_cell.angle_alpha   90.00
_cell.angle_beta   90.00
_cell.angle_gamma   90.00
#
_symmetry.space_group_name_H-M   'P 1'
#
loop_
_entity.id
_entity.type
_entity.pdbx_description
1 polymer ?
#
loop_
_entity_poly.entity_id
_entity_poly.type
_entity_poly.pdbx_seq_one_letter_code
_entity_poly.pdbx_strand_id
1 'polypeptide(L)'
;MTCTQLKVLSCVNKNLSSAIHAMHFLQFLVFFAVLFPVFGELVTLDHLQVITFQNALSNSFSYSDAKARSICEGSPCSSYAADLVVCRHNQINVDPEKIRWDCSFYETSDRTVVKNYAVSCSAFSSIYGAQDLANTCKLTYRLEWSTKGLLMHRPWRLFSFRVFSSTILLLMAGLFFLFASFEVFGTLGRSGSPYDDGSRWALQMFLEKHLASP
;
A
#
# COMPACT_ATOMS: atom_id res chain seq x y z
N MET A 1 -75.78 41.10 -47.88
CA MET A 1 -75.67 39.99 -46.90
C MET A 1 -74.36 39.22 -47.14
N THR A 2 -73.23 39.56 -46.52
CA THR A 2 -71.96 38.78 -46.66
C THR A 2 -70.97 38.94 -45.48
N CYS A 3 -71.40 39.42 -44.30
CA CYS A 3 -70.46 39.77 -43.21
C CYS A 3 -70.24 38.68 -42.14
N THR A 4 -70.92 37.53 -42.23
CA THR A 4 -70.87 36.50 -41.17
C THR A 4 -69.80 35.43 -41.40
N GLN A 5 -69.44 35.12 -42.65
CA GLN A 5 -68.48 34.04 -42.97
C GLN A 5 -67.01 34.45 -42.71
N LEU A 6 -66.63 35.70 -42.98
CA LEU A 6 -65.25 36.19 -42.79
C LEU A 6 -64.84 36.28 -41.31
N LYS A 7 -65.80 36.56 -40.41
CA LYS A 7 -65.54 36.66 -38.97
C LYS A 7 -65.29 35.28 -38.34
N VAL A 8 -65.97 34.25 -38.84
CA VAL A 8 -65.79 32.86 -38.39
C VAL A 8 -64.42 32.34 -38.83
N LEU A 9 -64.02 32.55 -40.09
CA LEU A 9 -62.68 32.15 -40.55
C LEU A 9 -61.55 32.87 -39.78
N SER A 10 -61.73 34.15 -39.42
CA SER A 10 -60.74 34.89 -38.64
C SER A 10 -60.61 34.38 -37.20
N CYS A 11 -61.71 33.97 -36.56
CA CYS A 11 -61.69 33.37 -35.22
C CYS A 11 -61.09 31.96 -35.24
N VAL A 12 -61.42 31.14 -36.25
CA VAL A 12 -60.84 29.80 -36.42
C VAL A 12 -59.34 29.89 -36.65
N ASN A 13 -58.88 30.84 -37.46
CA ASN A 13 -57.45 31.01 -37.76
C ASN A 13 -56.63 31.50 -36.54
N LYS A 14 -57.21 32.36 -35.68
CA LYS A 14 -56.58 32.78 -34.42
C LYS A 14 -56.47 31.63 -33.40
N ASN A 15 -57.51 30.81 -33.28
CA ASN A 15 -57.49 29.65 -32.40
C ASN A 15 -56.54 28.55 -32.92
N LEU A 16 -56.47 28.37 -34.25
CA LEU A 16 -55.53 27.44 -34.87
C LEU A 16 -54.08 27.89 -34.69
N SER A 17 -53.78 29.16 -34.90
CA SER A 17 -52.45 29.72 -34.66
C SER A 17 -52.04 29.60 -33.19
N SER A 18 -52.92 29.91 -32.25
CA SER A 18 -52.67 29.72 -30.81
C SER A 18 -52.43 28.26 -30.45
N ALA A 19 -53.17 27.32 -31.05
CA ALA A 19 -53.02 25.90 -30.82
C ALA A 19 -51.69 25.36 -31.37
N ILE A 20 -51.25 25.86 -32.54
CA ILE A 20 -49.96 25.50 -33.14
C ILE A 20 -48.81 25.98 -32.25
N HIS A 21 -48.86 27.22 -31.74
CA HIS A 21 -47.84 27.72 -30.81
C HIS A 21 -47.81 26.93 -29.50
N ALA A 22 -48.98 26.57 -28.95
CA ALA A 22 -49.07 25.75 -27.76
C ALA A 22 -48.50 24.33 -27.98
N MET A 23 -48.77 23.71 -29.14
CA MET A 23 -48.18 22.42 -29.49
C MET A 23 -46.66 22.50 -29.64
N HIS A 24 -46.12 23.53 -30.31
CA HIS A 24 -44.68 23.71 -30.43
C HIS A 24 -44.01 23.97 -29.08
N PHE A 25 -44.65 24.73 -28.20
CA PHE A 25 -44.15 24.97 -26.85
C PHE A 25 -44.17 23.69 -26.00
N LEU A 26 -45.23 22.89 -26.12
CA LEU A 26 -45.30 21.56 -25.48
C LEU A 26 -44.22 20.62 -26.02
N GLN A 27 -44.01 20.60 -27.34
CA GLN A 27 -42.98 19.80 -27.99
C GLN A 27 -41.57 20.23 -27.55
N PHE A 28 -41.34 21.54 -27.42
CA PHE A 28 -40.10 22.09 -26.88
C PHE A 28 -39.89 21.66 -25.42
N LEU A 29 -40.92 21.76 -24.57
CA LEU A 29 -40.82 21.33 -23.17
C LEU A 29 -40.57 19.83 -23.03
N VAL A 30 -41.22 18.99 -23.83
CA VAL A 30 -40.98 17.54 -23.83
C VAL A 30 -39.56 17.24 -24.32
N PHE A 31 -39.10 17.90 -25.38
CA PHE A 31 -37.74 17.75 -25.87
C PHE A 31 -36.71 18.19 -24.82
N PHE A 32 -36.96 19.32 -24.14
CA PHE A 32 -36.09 19.84 -23.09
C PHE A 32 -36.09 18.94 -21.85
N ALA A 33 -37.25 18.43 -21.42
CA ALA A 33 -37.37 17.52 -20.27
C ALA A 33 -36.73 16.15 -20.52
N VAL A 34 -36.77 15.66 -21.77
CA VAL A 34 -36.11 14.40 -22.16
C VAL A 34 -34.60 14.58 -22.33
N LEU A 35 -34.15 15.76 -22.76
CA LEU A 35 -32.71 16.06 -22.92
C LEU A 35 -32.04 16.59 -21.65
N PHE A 36 -32.77 17.17 -20.71
CA PHE A 36 -32.20 17.65 -19.44
C PHE A 36 -31.44 16.56 -18.67
N PRO A 37 -31.94 15.31 -18.52
CA PRO A 37 -31.15 14.24 -17.90
C PRO A 37 -29.97 13.77 -18.77
N VAL A 38 -29.90 14.14 -20.06
CA VAL A 38 -28.74 13.87 -20.94
C VAL A 38 -27.61 14.86 -20.67
N PHE A 39 -27.92 16.09 -20.26
CA PHE A 39 -26.95 17.01 -19.66
C PHE A 39 -26.73 16.63 -18.20
N GLY A 40 -26.08 15.49 -18.02
CA GLY A 40 -25.83 14.88 -16.71
C GLY A 40 -25.27 15.86 -15.69
N GLU A 41 -25.67 15.65 -14.43
CA GLU A 41 -25.10 16.30 -13.27
C GLU A 41 -23.58 16.12 -13.31
N LEU A 42 -22.84 17.24 -13.30
CA LEU A 42 -21.39 17.22 -13.41
C LEU A 42 -20.84 16.68 -12.08
N VAL A 43 -20.59 15.36 -12.04
CA VAL A 43 -20.10 14.73 -10.82
C VAL A 43 -18.62 14.99 -10.69
N THR A 44 -18.26 15.84 -9.73
CA THR A 44 -16.88 16.08 -9.32
C THR A 44 -16.42 15.02 -8.32
N LEU A 45 -15.11 14.78 -8.25
CA LEU A 45 -14.54 13.70 -7.43
C LEU A 45 -14.83 13.87 -5.93
N ASP A 46 -15.01 15.10 -5.46
CA ASP A 46 -15.34 15.43 -4.07
C ASP A 46 -16.77 15.00 -3.65
N HIS A 47 -17.67 14.78 -4.62
CA HIS A 47 -18.98 14.18 -4.35
C HIS A 47 -18.93 12.65 -4.24
N LEU A 48 -17.82 12.01 -4.63
CA LEU A 48 -17.65 10.57 -4.64
C LEU A 48 -17.15 10.01 -3.29
N GLN A 49 -17.97 10.09 -2.25
CA GLN A 49 -17.56 9.81 -0.86
C GLN A 49 -17.04 8.39 -0.58
N VAL A 50 -17.44 7.39 -1.38
CA VAL A 50 -17.09 5.98 -1.16
C VAL A 50 -16.72 5.31 -2.49
N ILE A 51 -15.59 4.61 -2.52
CA ILE A 51 -15.18 3.75 -3.62
C ILE A 51 -14.91 2.34 -3.08
N THR A 52 -15.45 1.35 -3.78
CA THR A 52 -15.16 -0.06 -3.54
C THR A 52 -14.24 -0.59 -4.64
N PHE A 53 -13.06 -1.06 -4.26
CA PHE A 53 -12.11 -1.71 -5.14
C PHE A 53 -12.21 -3.23 -4.98
N GLN A 54 -12.27 -3.94 -6.11
CA GLN A 54 -12.22 -5.40 -6.14
C GLN A 54 -10.96 -5.85 -6.87
N ASN A 55 -10.30 -6.85 -6.33
CA ASN A 55 -9.11 -7.40 -6.94
C ASN A 55 -9.48 -8.29 -8.14
N ALA A 56 -8.89 -8.03 -9.31
CA ALA A 56 -9.20 -8.75 -10.55
C ALA A 56 -8.58 -10.17 -10.63
N LEU A 57 -8.03 -10.67 -9.52
CA LEU A 57 -7.37 -11.97 -9.41
C LEU A 57 -8.35 -13.17 -9.40
N SER A 58 -9.66 -12.94 -9.22
CA SER A 58 -10.65 -13.98 -9.52
C SER A 58 -10.71 -14.19 -11.03
N ASN A 59 -10.27 -15.37 -11.49
CA ASN A 59 -10.13 -15.85 -12.88
C ASN A 59 -11.42 -15.83 -13.76
N SER A 60 -12.32 -14.87 -13.59
CA SER A 60 -13.56 -14.75 -14.32
C SER A 60 -13.89 -13.29 -14.61
N PHE A 61 -13.07 -12.61 -15.41
CA PHE A 61 -13.54 -11.37 -16.05
C PHE A 61 -13.24 -11.37 -17.55
N SER A 62 -14.31 -11.64 -18.29
CA SER A 62 -14.53 -11.11 -19.63
C SER A 62 -14.30 -9.60 -19.64
N TYR A 63 -13.70 -9.14 -20.72
CA TYR A 63 -13.15 -7.79 -20.94
C TYR A 63 -14.19 -6.64 -21.00
N SER A 64 -15.36 -6.77 -20.37
CA SER A 64 -16.51 -5.87 -20.57
C SER A 64 -16.89 -4.96 -19.40
N ASP A 65 -16.46 -5.25 -18.17
CA ASP A 65 -16.87 -4.46 -17.00
C ASP A 65 -15.69 -3.66 -16.43
N ALA A 66 -15.61 -2.39 -16.80
CA ALA A 66 -14.67 -1.45 -16.19
C ALA A 66 -15.03 -1.28 -14.70
N LYS A 67 -14.40 -2.05 -13.81
CA LYS A 67 -14.50 -1.87 -12.36
C LYS A 67 -13.25 -1.17 -11.82
N ALA A 68 -13.42 -0.41 -10.73
CA ALA A 68 -12.32 0.19 -9.98
C ALA A 68 -11.31 -0.89 -9.56
N ARG A 69 -10.03 -0.70 -9.93
CA ARG A 69 -8.99 -1.74 -9.81
C ARG A 69 -8.09 -1.49 -8.59
N SER A 70 -7.84 -2.53 -7.80
CA SER A 70 -6.77 -2.51 -6.78
C SER A 70 -5.49 -3.17 -7.33
N ILE A 71 -4.35 -2.57 -7.00
CA ILE A 71 -3.00 -3.04 -7.36
C ILE A 71 -2.23 -3.24 -6.05
N CYS A 72 -1.84 -4.49 -5.79
CA CYS A 72 -1.02 -4.85 -4.65
C CYS A 72 0.46 -4.86 -5.04
N GLU A 73 1.28 -4.12 -4.30
CA GLU A 73 2.74 -4.14 -4.44
C GLU A 73 3.40 -4.74 -3.20
N GLY A 74 4.44 -5.55 -3.41
CA GLY A 74 5.25 -6.11 -2.33
C GLY A 74 5.29 -7.63 -2.29
N SER A 75 6.23 -8.15 -1.50
CA SER A 75 6.50 -9.59 -1.43
C SER A 75 5.34 -10.50 -1.01
N PRO A 76 4.37 -10.11 -0.15
CA PRO A 76 3.29 -10.99 0.25
C PRO A 76 2.05 -10.93 -0.68
N CYS A 77 2.04 -10.06 -1.69
CA CYS A 77 0.87 -9.82 -2.53
C CYS A 77 0.40 -11.04 -3.32
N SER A 78 1.27 -12.00 -3.61
CA SER A 78 0.89 -13.23 -4.33
C SER A 78 -0.06 -14.13 -3.54
N SER A 79 -0.12 -13.99 -2.21
CA SER A 79 -0.83 -14.93 -1.34
C SER A 79 -1.75 -14.25 -0.32
N TYR A 80 -1.60 -12.95 -0.11
CA TYR A 80 -2.32 -12.19 0.91
C TYR A 80 -2.82 -10.83 0.37
N ALA A 81 -3.00 -10.72 -0.95
CA ALA A 81 -3.70 -9.56 -1.50
C ALA A 81 -5.14 -9.52 -0.96
N ALA A 82 -5.65 -8.33 -0.67
CA ALA A 82 -7.02 -8.16 -0.20
C ALA A 82 -7.97 -8.22 -1.40
N ASP A 83 -9.03 -9.01 -1.28
CA ASP A 83 -10.03 -9.16 -2.35
C ASP A 83 -10.95 -7.94 -2.43
N LEU A 84 -11.25 -7.33 -1.29
CA LEU A 84 -12.12 -6.17 -1.16
C LEU A 84 -11.44 -5.04 -0.36
N VAL A 85 -11.39 -3.86 -0.94
CA VAL A 85 -10.95 -2.64 -0.26
C VAL A 85 -12.00 -1.55 -0.43
N VAL A 86 -12.37 -0.92 0.68
CA VAL A 86 -13.34 0.18 0.68
C VAL A 86 -12.62 1.44 1.12
N CYS A 87 -12.60 2.46 0.27
CA CYS A 87 -12.02 3.76 0.57
C CYS A 87 -13.13 4.79 0.73
N ARG A 88 -13.02 5.62 1.76
CA ARG A 88 -14.00 6.67 2.07
C ARG A 88 -13.29 8.01 2.25
N HIS A 89 -13.96 9.10 1.90
CA HIS A 89 -13.57 10.44 2.29
C HIS A 89 -14.82 11.26 2.63
N ASN A 90 -14.66 12.31 3.45
CA ASN A 90 -15.74 13.20 3.85
C ASN A 90 -15.40 14.68 3.58
N GLN A 91 -14.55 14.91 2.58
CA GLN A 91 -14.08 16.24 2.20
C GLN A 91 -14.85 16.72 0.98
N ILE A 92 -15.50 17.88 1.09
CA ILE A 92 -16.29 18.52 0.03
C ILE A 92 -15.52 19.76 -0.45
N ASN A 93 -15.56 20.07 -1.75
CA ASN A 93 -14.93 21.24 -2.36
C ASN A 93 -13.41 21.33 -2.12
N VAL A 94 -12.72 20.19 -2.24
CA VAL A 94 -11.26 20.07 -2.14
C VAL A 94 -10.71 19.65 -3.50
N ASP A 95 -9.55 20.19 -3.88
CA ASP A 95 -8.85 19.78 -5.10
C ASP A 95 -8.74 18.23 -5.16
N PRO A 96 -9.04 17.59 -6.29
CA PRO A 96 -9.09 16.14 -6.41
C PRO A 96 -7.77 15.45 -6.02
N GLU A 97 -6.64 16.14 -6.21
CA GLU A 97 -5.30 15.64 -5.83
C GLU A 97 -5.01 15.71 -4.32
N LYS A 98 -5.74 16.54 -3.57
CA LYS A 98 -5.56 16.75 -2.13
C LYS A 98 -6.54 15.96 -1.29
N ILE A 99 -7.48 15.24 -1.91
CA ILE A 99 -8.44 14.41 -1.21
C ILE A 99 -7.70 13.30 -0.46
N ARG A 100 -7.93 13.24 0.84
CA ARG A 100 -7.42 12.18 1.70
C ARG A 100 -8.45 11.06 1.76
N TRP A 101 -8.03 9.89 1.33
CA TRP A 101 -8.83 8.67 1.35
C TRP A 101 -8.47 7.86 2.59
N ASP A 102 -9.49 7.45 3.34
CA ASP A 102 -9.37 6.47 4.42
C ASP A 102 -9.82 5.10 3.89
N CYS A 103 -8.87 4.19 3.70
CA CYS A 103 -9.12 2.86 3.15
C CYS A 103 -9.14 1.77 4.22
N SER A 104 -10.20 0.98 4.24
CA SER A 104 -10.34 -0.25 5.03
C SER A 104 -10.15 -1.48 4.15
N PHE A 105 -9.18 -2.32 4.52
CA PHE A 105 -8.86 -3.57 3.84
C PHE A 105 -9.57 -4.71 4.56
N TYR A 106 -10.46 -5.42 3.86
CA TYR A 106 -11.16 -6.56 4.44
C TYR A 106 -10.30 -7.83 4.29
N GLU A 107 -10.38 -8.71 5.30
CA GLU A 107 -9.72 -10.03 5.31
C GLU A 107 -8.18 -10.00 5.25
N THR A 108 -7.53 -8.94 5.74
CA THR A 108 -6.07 -8.92 5.87
C THR A 108 -5.61 -9.84 7.00
N SER A 109 -4.72 -10.78 6.69
CA SER A 109 -4.11 -11.68 7.67
C SER A 109 -3.22 -10.93 8.67
N ASP A 110 -3.20 -11.36 9.94
CA ASP A 110 -2.25 -10.92 10.98
C ASP A 110 -0.76 -11.03 10.58
N ARG A 111 -0.47 -11.79 9.52
CA ARG A 111 0.87 -12.01 8.98
C ARG A 111 1.36 -10.86 8.11
N THR A 112 0.49 -9.94 7.71
CA THR A 112 0.82 -8.85 6.79
C THR A 112 0.34 -7.51 7.34
N VAL A 113 0.99 -6.44 6.90
CA VAL A 113 0.66 -5.06 7.28
C VAL A 113 0.66 -4.21 6.02
N VAL A 114 -0.36 -3.36 5.89
CA VAL A 114 -0.41 -2.34 4.84
C VAL A 114 0.39 -1.13 5.32
N LYS A 115 1.44 -0.77 4.56
CA LYS A 115 2.36 0.31 4.95
C LYS A 115 2.03 1.64 4.28
N ASN A 116 1.67 1.61 3.00
CA ASN A 116 1.34 2.79 2.21
C ASN A 116 0.22 2.43 1.24
N TYR A 117 -0.70 3.37 1.00
CA TYR A 117 -1.69 3.25 -0.07
C TYR A 117 -1.97 4.62 -0.68
N ALA A 118 -2.35 4.63 -1.95
CA ALA A 118 -2.72 5.81 -2.70
C ALA A 118 -3.87 5.49 -3.66
N VAL A 119 -4.87 6.37 -3.67
CA VAL A 119 -5.98 6.33 -4.63
C VAL A 119 -5.71 7.36 -5.70
N SER A 120 -5.72 6.93 -6.96
CA SER A 120 -5.59 7.80 -8.13
C SER A 120 -6.76 7.57 -9.06
N CYS A 121 -7.52 8.63 -9.36
CA CYS A 121 -8.56 8.59 -10.38
C CYS A 121 -8.09 9.40 -11.59
N SER A 122 -8.36 8.92 -12.80
CA SER A 122 -8.09 9.73 -13.99
C SER A 122 -8.98 10.97 -13.98
N ALA A 123 -8.42 12.14 -14.29
CA ALA A 123 -9.17 13.38 -14.45
C ALA A 123 -10.09 13.29 -15.67
N PHE A 124 -11.24 12.68 -15.49
CA PHE A 124 -12.35 12.76 -16.43
C PHE A 124 -13.42 13.64 -15.81
N SER A 125 -13.76 14.75 -16.48
CA SER A 125 -15.07 15.36 -16.32
C SER A 125 -16.07 14.44 -17.02
N SER A 126 -16.46 13.34 -16.37
CA SER A 126 -17.44 12.45 -16.96
C SER A 126 -18.80 13.13 -16.85
N ILE A 127 -19.36 13.45 -18.02
CA ILE A 127 -20.79 13.81 -18.19
C ILE A 127 -21.66 12.61 -17.75
N TYR A 128 -21.07 11.41 -17.72
CA TYR A 128 -21.65 10.16 -17.26
C TYR A 128 -21.35 9.97 -15.76
N GLY A 129 -22.37 9.59 -14.99
CA GLY A 129 -22.48 9.82 -13.55
C GLY A 129 -21.41 9.20 -12.63
N ALA A 130 -21.64 9.31 -11.32
CA ALA A 130 -20.69 8.95 -10.26
C ALA A 130 -20.07 7.54 -10.38
N GLN A 131 -20.83 6.57 -10.89
CA GLN A 131 -20.38 5.20 -11.07
C GLN A 131 -19.26 5.08 -12.11
N ASP A 132 -19.34 5.83 -13.20
CA ASP A 132 -18.35 5.80 -14.26
C ASP A 132 -17.05 6.45 -13.82
N LEU A 133 -17.14 7.54 -13.05
CA LEU A 133 -15.98 8.16 -12.41
C LEU A 133 -15.29 7.18 -11.45
N ALA A 134 -16.05 6.49 -10.58
CA ALA A 134 -15.52 5.48 -9.66
C ALA A 134 -14.78 4.36 -10.39
N ASN A 135 -15.27 3.93 -11.55
CA ASN A 135 -14.67 2.88 -12.36
C ASN A 135 -13.29 3.27 -12.94
N THR A 136 -13.01 4.57 -13.08
CA THR A 136 -11.69 5.05 -13.51
C THR A 136 -10.66 5.08 -12.39
N CYS A 137 -11.09 4.95 -11.14
CA CYS A 137 -10.21 5.00 -9.99
C CYS A 137 -9.37 3.73 -9.85
N LYS A 138 -8.14 3.93 -9.40
CA LYS A 138 -7.17 2.88 -9.10
C LYS A 138 -6.66 3.06 -7.69
N LEU A 139 -6.60 1.96 -6.94
CA LEU A 139 -5.96 1.90 -5.64
C LEU A 139 -4.62 1.19 -5.78
N THR A 140 -3.54 1.83 -5.34
CA THR A 140 -2.23 1.21 -5.20
C THR A 140 -1.94 1.05 -3.71
N TYR A 141 -1.55 -0.14 -3.26
CA TYR A 141 -1.19 -0.36 -1.86
C TYR A 141 -0.01 -1.31 -1.73
N ARG A 142 0.83 -1.05 -0.72
CA ARG A 142 2.02 -1.84 -0.45
C ARG A 142 1.81 -2.74 0.76
N LEU A 143 1.91 -4.04 0.53
CA LEU A 143 1.82 -5.07 1.55
C LEU A 143 3.23 -5.49 2.00
N GLU A 144 3.47 -5.46 3.31
CA GLU A 144 4.70 -5.95 3.92
C GLU A 144 4.41 -7.04 4.93
N TRP A 145 5.41 -7.86 5.25
CA TRP A 145 5.28 -8.87 6.29
C TRP A 145 5.23 -8.20 7.67
N SER A 146 4.26 -8.60 8.49
CA SER A 146 4.24 -8.27 9.91
C SER A 146 5.43 -8.96 10.60
N THR A 147 5.71 -8.60 11.86
CA THR A 147 6.73 -9.30 12.66
C THR A 147 6.43 -10.80 12.77
N LYS A 148 5.15 -11.17 12.93
CA LYS A 148 4.68 -12.57 12.92
C LYS A 148 4.90 -13.22 11.54
N GLY A 149 4.61 -12.51 10.46
CA GLY A 149 4.85 -12.99 9.09
C GLY A 149 6.34 -13.19 8.78
N LEU A 150 7.19 -12.27 9.22
CA LEU A 150 8.64 -12.37 9.10
C LEU A 150 9.20 -13.57 9.87
N LEU A 151 8.71 -13.83 11.08
CA LEU A 151 9.09 -15.00 11.87
C LEU A 151 8.79 -16.32 11.13
N MET A 152 7.63 -16.41 10.46
CA MET A 152 7.23 -17.63 9.74
C MET A 152 7.94 -17.81 8.40
N HIS A 153 8.08 -16.75 7.60
CA HIS A 153 8.54 -16.88 6.22
C HIS A 153 10.01 -16.51 6.02
N ARG A 154 10.59 -15.62 6.84
CA ARG A 154 11.98 -15.13 6.70
C ARG A 154 12.60 -14.75 8.06
N PRO A 155 12.75 -15.68 9.01
CA PRO A 155 13.20 -15.37 10.36
C PRO A 155 14.58 -14.71 10.39
N TRP A 156 15.46 -15.04 9.43
CA TRP A 156 16.80 -14.45 9.32
C TRP A 156 16.80 -12.94 9.09
N ARG A 157 15.74 -12.34 8.52
CA ARG A 157 15.66 -10.88 8.36
C ARG A 157 15.47 -10.13 9.67
N LEU A 158 15.01 -10.81 10.72
CA LEU A 158 14.90 -10.24 12.06
C LEU A 158 16.25 -10.21 12.78
N PHE A 159 17.19 -11.06 12.34
CA PHE A 159 18.53 -11.12 12.89
C PHE A 159 19.47 -10.28 12.06
N SER A 160 19.86 -9.12 12.58
CA SER A 160 20.91 -8.31 11.96
C SER A 160 22.27 -8.99 12.17
N PHE A 161 22.90 -9.44 11.09
CA PHE A 161 24.23 -10.04 11.13
C PHE A 161 25.27 -9.14 11.83
N ARG A 162 25.12 -7.82 11.68
CA ARG A 162 25.98 -6.82 12.34
C ARG A 162 25.87 -6.83 13.85
N VAL A 163 24.64 -6.99 14.37
CA VAL A 163 24.44 -7.06 15.83
C VAL A 163 25.04 -8.36 16.33
N PHE A 164 24.72 -9.49 15.69
CA PHE A 164 25.23 -10.80 16.06
C PHE A 164 26.77 -10.88 16.07
N SER A 165 27.44 -10.37 15.02
CA SER A 165 28.90 -10.35 14.96
C SER A 165 29.53 -9.44 16.02
N SER A 166 28.92 -8.29 16.30
CA SER A 166 29.39 -7.38 17.35
C SER A 166 29.32 -8.04 18.73
N THR A 167 28.25 -8.78 19.05
CA THR A 167 28.11 -9.46 20.34
C THR A 167 29.13 -10.58 20.50
N ILE A 168 29.41 -11.33 19.43
CA ILE A 168 30.42 -12.39 19.46
C ILE A 168 31.82 -11.82 19.69
N LEU A 169 32.17 -10.72 19.01
CA LEU A 169 33.46 -10.06 19.21
C LEU A 169 33.61 -9.54 20.65
N LEU A 170 32.54 -8.95 21.20
CA LEU A 170 32.49 -8.51 22.60
C LEU A 170 32.67 -9.68 23.58
N LEU A 171 32.04 -10.81 23.31
CA LEU A 171 32.17 -12.02 24.12
C LEU A 171 33.61 -12.55 24.07
N MET A 172 34.21 -12.63 22.89
CA MET A 172 35.59 -13.09 22.71
C MET A 172 36.60 -12.16 23.41
N ALA A 173 36.41 -10.85 23.31
CA ALA A 173 37.23 -9.89 24.05
C ALA A 173 37.08 -10.07 25.56
N GLY A 174 35.86 -10.25 26.07
CA GLY A 174 35.60 -10.51 27.48
C GLY A 174 36.27 -11.80 27.98
N LEU A 175 36.21 -12.88 27.20
CA LEU A 175 36.90 -14.13 27.51
C LEU A 175 38.42 -13.95 27.55
N PHE A 176 38.99 -13.20 26.61
CA PHE A 176 40.43 -12.90 26.61
C PHE A 176 40.87 -12.17 27.89
N PHE A 177 40.10 -11.15 28.31
CA PHE A 177 40.39 -10.44 29.57
C PHE A 177 40.29 -11.34 30.80
N LEU A 178 39.32 -12.26 30.84
CA LEU A 178 39.21 -13.24 31.92
C LEU A 178 40.43 -14.17 31.95
N PHE A 179 40.84 -14.74 30.81
CA PHE A 179 42.04 -15.59 30.72
C PHE A 179 43.31 -14.84 31.14
N ALA A 180 43.51 -13.62 30.65
CA ALA A 180 44.66 -12.80 31.04
C ALA A 180 44.66 -12.50 32.55
N SER A 181 43.49 -12.26 33.15
CA SER A 181 43.37 -12.07 34.60
C SER A 181 43.73 -13.34 35.36
N PHE A 182 43.23 -14.51 34.93
CA PHE A 182 43.61 -15.80 35.52
C PHE A 182 45.10 -16.10 35.38
N GLU A 183 45.74 -15.70 34.27
CA GLU A 183 47.19 -15.86 34.09
C GLU A 183 47.97 -14.94 35.04
N VAL A 184 47.58 -13.67 35.19
CA VAL A 184 48.23 -12.75 36.13
C VAL A 184 48.07 -13.19 37.58
N PHE A 185 46.87 -13.61 38.00
CA PHE A 185 46.64 -14.12 39.35
C PHE A 185 47.24 -15.52 39.56
N GLY A 186 47.25 -16.36 38.53
CA GLY A 186 47.84 -17.70 38.56
C GLY A 186 49.37 -17.69 38.59
N THR A 187 50.01 -16.73 37.92
CA THR A 187 51.48 -16.52 37.98
C THR A 187 51.93 -15.96 39.32
N LEU A 188 51.10 -15.14 39.99
CA LEU A 188 51.34 -14.71 41.38
C LEU A 188 51.26 -15.88 42.38
N GLY A 189 50.48 -16.93 42.07
CA GLY A 189 50.38 -18.17 42.85
C GLY A 189 51.31 -19.30 42.38
N ARG A 190 52.08 -19.10 41.30
CA ARG A 190 53.02 -20.11 40.81
C ARG A 190 54.19 -20.15 41.79
N SER A 191 54.35 -21.27 42.49
CA SER A 191 55.43 -21.43 43.46
C SER A 191 56.75 -21.20 42.74
N GLY A 192 57.56 -20.25 43.23
CA GLY A 192 58.93 -20.01 42.78
C GLY A 192 59.83 -21.17 43.18
N SER A 193 59.48 -22.38 42.74
CA SER A 193 60.34 -23.54 42.80
C SER A 193 61.53 -23.26 41.89
N PRO A 194 62.78 -23.27 42.40
CA PRO A 194 63.97 -23.07 41.60
C PRO A 194 64.20 -24.14 40.51
N TYR A 195 63.27 -25.10 40.37
CA TYR A 195 63.25 -26.16 39.38
C TYR A 195 62.25 -25.92 38.22
N ASP A 196 61.43 -24.87 38.26
CA ASP A 196 60.35 -24.65 37.27
C ASP A 196 60.82 -23.89 36.01
N ASP A 197 62.04 -23.36 36.04
CA ASP A 197 62.66 -22.71 34.89
C ASP A 197 63.21 -23.77 33.91
N GLY A 198 62.39 -24.12 32.91
CA GLY A 198 62.80 -25.02 31.81
C GLY A 198 64.09 -24.56 31.09
N SER A 199 64.47 -23.28 31.21
CA SER A 199 65.73 -22.74 30.70
C SER A 199 66.96 -23.27 31.46
N ARG A 200 66.87 -23.50 32.77
CA ARG A 200 67.98 -24.07 33.57
C ARG A 200 68.12 -25.57 33.36
N TRP A 201 66.99 -26.28 33.22
CA TRP A 201 67.00 -27.70 32.86
C TRP A 201 67.53 -27.93 31.43
N ALA A 202 67.13 -27.07 30.48
CA ALA A 202 67.68 -27.09 29.13
C ALA A 202 69.19 -26.78 29.10
N LEU A 203 69.65 -25.83 29.93
CA LEU A 203 71.07 -25.51 30.08
C LEU A 203 71.86 -26.69 30.67
N GLN A 204 71.32 -27.36 31.69
CA GLN A 204 71.95 -28.54 32.28
C GLN A 204 72.01 -29.71 31.30
N MET A 205 70.93 -30.00 30.58
CA MET A 205 70.91 -30.99 29.48
C MET A 205 71.91 -30.66 28.36
N PHE A 206 72.07 -29.38 28.03
CA PHE A 206 73.05 -28.93 27.04
C PHE A 206 74.49 -29.13 27.52
N LEU A 207 74.78 -28.76 28.77
CA LEU A 207 76.10 -28.96 29.39
C LEU A 207 76.44 -30.44 29.55
N GLU A 208 75.49 -31.27 30.00
CA GLU A 208 75.69 -32.72 30.11
C GLU A 208 75.98 -33.34 28.73
N LYS A 209 75.30 -32.90 27.66
CA LYS A 209 75.60 -33.37 26.29
C LYS A 209 76.95 -32.93 25.75
N HIS A 210 77.52 -31.82 26.21
CA HIS A 210 78.79 -31.29 25.70
C HIS A 210 79.98 -31.62 26.59
N LEU A 211 79.75 -32.03 27.84
CA LEU A 211 80.79 -32.49 28.78
C LEU A 211 80.89 -34.01 28.85
N ALA A 212 79.88 -34.76 28.39
CA ALA A 212 79.88 -36.24 28.42
C ALA A 212 80.32 -36.91 27.10
N SER A 213 80.84 -36.17 26.12
CA SER A 213 81.57 -36.78 25.00
C SER A 213 83.07 -36.87 25.34
N PRO A 214 83.73 -38.01 25.08
CA PRO A 214 85.17 -38.16 25.30
C PRO A 214 86.00 -37.18 24.46
#